data_AF-A0AAW5HW44-F1
#
_entry.id   AF-A0AAW5HW44-F1
#
_cell.length_a   1.000
_cell.length_b   1.000
_cell.length_c   1.000
_cell.angle_alpha   90.00
_cell.angle_beta   90.00
_cell.angle_gamma   90.00
#
_symmetry.space_group_name_H-M   'P 1'
#
loop_
_entity.id
_entity.type
_entity.pdbx_description
1 polymer ?
#
loop_
_entity_poly.entity_id
_entity_poly.type
_entity_poly.pdbx_seq_one_letter_code
_entity_poly.pdbx_strand_id
1 'polypeptide(L)'
;MNTLYNGMTIDLDTPLIHQKQRTPNHAYQQVSVRRYLQNEHCLQPWQVQNNARYHPKNVRYHAPAAVRAIAHAVEQPGSIIAGFSALALYGLPYLVEGADTTLVTTSGHTSVAGACRPTIRRSRISLATWTVTHRGVSLQAVTPLTAVIQALVQVKRGEHLWRTVTVEGLAPEEVRGIQLVDCARRFWGITPSSIAKAARHKIDATWLHKVLRHSSVLADSPKETEMRLLVAALANRYGCTVEEQVPLRVGDQLVTVFDLAIPELKIAVMYDGAHHSDYQQRNKDSSITLKMIRQGWTPARCSAATMFECLTLIEELMQEGRVRVQTRKVPNGF
;
A
#
# COMPACT_ATOMS: atom_id res chain seq x y z
N MET A 1 -11.87 -0.40 9.73
CA MET A 1 -11.65 -1.56 8.83
C MET A 1 -12.89 -1.73 7.98
N ASN A 2 -12.76 -1.86 6.67
CA ASN A 2 -13.90 -2.13 5.81
C ASN A 2 -14.27 -3.60 5.92
N THR A 3 -15.50 -3.89 6.34
CA THR A 3 -15.97 -5.27 6.51
C THR A 3 -16.33 -5.83 5.15
N LEU A 4 -15.47 -6.70 4.60
CA LEU A 4 -15.72 -7.40 3.35
C LEU A 4 -16.47 -8.71 3.60
N TYR A 5 -17.44 -9.04 2.76
CA TYR A 5 -18.20 -10.29 2.85
C TYR A 5 -18.68 -10.77 1.47
N ASN A 6 -18.99 -12.06 1.38
CA ASN A 6 -19.54 -12.65 0.16
C ASN A 6 -20.97 -12.17 -0.08
N GLY A 7 -21.28 -11.75 -1.31
CA GLY A 7 -22.57 -11.19 -1.69
C GLY A 7 -22.69 -9.68 -1.46
N MET A 8 -21.59 -8.99 -1.15
CA MET A 8 -21.61 -7.54 -0.95
C MET A 8 -21.84 -6.77 -2.25
N THR A 9 -22.48 -5.60 -2.12
CA THR A 9 -22.63 -4.63 -3.20
C THR A 9 -21.44 -3.68 -3.23
N ILE A 10 -20.85 -3.49 -4.40
CA ILE A 10 -19.74 -2.57 -4.67
C ILE A 10 -20.18 -1.63 -5.77
N ASP A 11 -20.76 -0.50 -5.38
CA ASP A 11 -21.17 0.53 -6.32
C ASP A 11 -20.09 1.61 -6.37
N LEU A 12 -19.32 1.60 -7.46
CA LEU A 12 -18.36 2.66 -7.73
C LEU A 12 -19.12 3.93 -8.11
N ASP A 13 -18.75 5.04 -7.46
CA ASP A 13 -19.25 6.38 -7.79
C ASP A 13 -18.88 6.77 -9.22
N THR A 14 -17.76 6.25 -9.72
CA THR A 14 -17.25 6.49 -11.06
C THR A 14 -18.19 5.90 -12.14
N PRO A 15 -18.84 6.74 -12.98
CA PRO A 15 -19.80 6.27 -13.97
C PRO A 15 -19.09 5.63 -15.18
N LEU A 16 -19.28 4.32 -15.33
CA LEU A 16 -18.85 3.57 -16.50
C LEU A 16 -19.99 3.48 -17.52
N ILE A 17 -19.81 4.09 -18.70
CA ILE A 17 -20.87 4.15 -19.73
C ILE A 17 -20.59 3.21 -20.90
N HIS A 18 -21.65 2.82 -21.60
CA HIS A 18 -21.55 2.07 -22.85
C HIS A 18 -21.23 3.00 -24.03
N GLN A 19 -20.55 2.51 -25.07
CA GLN A 19 -20.14 3.27 -26.26
C GLN A 19 -21.28 4.08 -26.91
N LYS A 20 -22.50 3.51 -26.88
CA LYS A 20 -23.73 4.12 -27.43
C LYS A 20 -24.28 5.28 -26.59
N GLN A 21 -23.82 5.44 -25.35
CA GLN A 21 -24.25 6.49 -24.42
C GLN A 21 -23.32 7.72 -24.44
N ARG A 22 -22.30 7.73 -25.30
CA ARG A 22 -21.38 8.87 -25.43
C ARG A 22 -22.08 10.06 -26.10
N THR A 23 -21.84 11.25 -25.56
CA THR A 23 -22.35 12.52 -26.10
C THR A 23 -21.20 13.38 -26.64
N PRO A 24 -21.37 14.18 -27.71
CA PRO A 24 -20.31 15.02 -28.26
C PRO A 24 -19.67 16.02 -27.29
N ASN A 25 -20.42 16.48 -26.28
CA ASN A 25 -19.99 17.56 -25.37
C ASN A 25 -18.98 17.13 -24.28
N HIS A 26 -18.65 15.85 -24.20
CA HIS A 26 -17.74 15.33 -23.17
C HIS A 26 -16.58 14.57 -23.82
N ALA A 27 -15.40 14.66 -23.20
CA ALA A 27 -14.25 13.86 -23.57
C ALA A 27 -14.28 12.52 -22.82
N TYR A 28 -14.00 11.44 -23.56
CA TYR A 28 -14.06 10.08 -23.03
C TYR A 28 -12.77 9.31 -23.26
N GLN A 29 -12.39 8.54 -22.26
CA GLN A 29 -11.34 7.55 -22.30
C GLN A 29 -11.95 6.16 -22.50
N GLN A 30 -11.42 5.41 -23.46
CA GLN A 30 -11.79 4.00 -23.61
C GLN A 30 -11.20 3.18 -22.48
N VAL A 31 -12.03 2.31 -21.88
CA VAL A 31 -11.66 1.41 -20.77
C VAL A 31 -11.57 -0.03 -21.27
N SER A 32 -12.54 -0.43 -22.10
CA SER A 32 -12.64 -1.77 -22.68
C SER A 32 -13.28 -1.68 -24.07
N VAL A 33 -13.75 -2.80 -24.65
CA VAL A 33 -14.21 -2.81 -26.05
C VAL A 33 -15.41 -1.89 -26.23
N ARG A 34 -16.37 -1.93 -25.30
CA ARG A 34 -17.64 -1.18 -25.36
C ARG A 34 -17.84 -0.23 -24.19
N ARG A 35 -16.92 -0.17 -23.22
CA ARG A 35 -17.03 0.73 -22.06
C ARG A 35 -16.05 1.90 -22.10
N TYR A 36 -16.59 3.06 -21.72
CA TYR A 36 -15.90 4.35 -21.71
C TYR A 36 -16.11 5.05 -20.37
N LEU A 37 -15.15 5.89 -20.03
CA LEU A 37 -15.14 6.72 -18.83
C LEU A 37 -14.96 8.18 -19.24
N GLN A 38 -15.68 9.11 -18.62
CA GLN A 38 -15.43 10.54 -18.87
C GLN A 38 -14.06 10.94 -18.29
N ASN A 39 -13.36 11.84 -18.97
CA ASN A 39 -12.00 12.21 -18.61
C ASN A 39 -11.90 12.82 -17.19
N GLU A 40 -12.93 13.48 -16.70
CA GLU A 40 -12.99 14.05 -15.34
C GLU A 40 -12.93 12.98 -14.23
N HIS A 41 -13.31 11.75 -14.54
CA HIS A 41 -13.24 10.62 -13.60
C HIS A 41 -12.01 9.73 -13.82
N CYS A 42 -11.14 10.08 -14.76
CA CYS A 42 -9.87 9.38 -14.95
C CYS A 42 -8.90 9.74 -13.83
N LEU A 43 -7.91 8.87 -13.63
CA LEU A 43 -6.76 9.15 -12.78
C LEU A 43 -6.05 10.42 -13.27
N GLN A 44 -5.46 11.15 -12.32
CA GLN A 44 -4.73 12.37 -12.64
C GLN A 44 -3.55 12.06 -13.57
N PRO A 45 -3.22 12.92 -14.55
CA PRO A 45 -2.17 12.64 -15.54
C PRO A 45 -0.82 12.24 -14.91
N TRP A 46 -0.44 12.86 -13.80
CA TRP A 46 0.79 12.53 -13.08
C TRP A 46 0.74 11.12 -12.47
N GLN A 47 -0.42 10.65 -11.99
CA GLN A 47 -0.60 9.28 -11.49
C GLN A 47 -0.43 8.28 -12.63
N VAL A 48 -1.06 8.54 -13.77
CA VAL A 48 -0.97 7.69 -14.97
C VAL A 48 0.48 7.58 -15.43
N GLN A 49 1.18 8.72 -15.53
CA GLN A 49 2.58 8.75 -15.95
C GLN A 49 3.49 8.04 -14.96
N ASN A 50 3.30 8.27 -13.66
CA ASN A 50 4.07 7.61 -12.61
C ASN A 50 3.86 6.09 -12.63
N ASN A 51 2.62 5.63 -12.72
CA ASN A 51 2.29 4.22 -12.79
C ASN A 51 2.88 3.56 -14.04
N ALA A 52 2.74 4.19 -15.20
CA ALA A 52 3.29 3.68 -16.46
C ALA A 52 4.81 3.56 -16.41
N ARG A 53 5.51 4.55 -15.83
CA ARG A 53 6.98 4.54 -15.70
C ARG A 53 7.51 3.28 -15.02
N TYR A 54 6.79 2.75 -14.04
CA TYR A 54 7.20 1.54 -13.31
C TYR A 54 6.56 0.27 -13.87
N HIS A 55 5.53 0.38 -14.71
CA HIS A 55 4.90 -0.77 -15.33
C HIS A 55 5.88 -1.54 -16.23
N PRO A 56 5.96 -2.88 -16.16
CA PRO A 56 6.93 -3.67 -16.95
C PRO A 56 6.87 -3.46 -18.47
N LYS A 57 5.70 -3.08 -18.97
CA LYS A 57 5.43 -2.81 -20.40
C LYS A 57 5.17 -1.32 -20.69
N ASN A 58 5.41 -0.42 -19.74
CA ASN A 58 5.12 1.01 -19.84
C ASN A 58 3.67 1.33 -20.27
N VAL A 59 2.69 0.57 -19.76
CA VAL A 59 1.28 0.72 -20.14
C VAL A 59 0.65 1.84 -19.31
N ARG A 60 -0.10 2.71 -20.00
CA ARG A 60 -0.84 3.81 -19.36
C ARG A 60 -2.28 3.38 -19.11
N TYR A 61 -2.64 3.31 -17.84
CA TYR A 61 -4.02 3.10 -17.40
C TYR A 61 -4.59 4.41 -16.90
N HIS A 62 -5.55 4.94 -17.65
CA HIS A 62 -6.21 6.20 -17.32
C HIS A 62 -7.42 6.00 -16.40
N ALA A 63 -8.12 4.87 -16.53
CA ALA A 63 -9.26 4.55 -15.68
C ALA A 63 -8.82 3.84 -14.40
N PRO A 64 -9.50 4.09 -13.26
CA PRO A 64 -9.22 3.41 -12.01
C PRO A 64 -9.27 1.88 -12.14
N ALA A 65 -8.42 1.16 -11.40
CA ALA A 65 -8.28 -0.29 -11.52
C ALA A 65 -9.59 -1.05 -11.24
N ALA A 66 -10.39 -0.60 -10.27
CA ALA A 66 -11.69 -1.19 -9.97
C ALA A 66 -12.68 -1.02 -11.15
N VAL A 67 -12.68 0.16 -11.78
CA VAL A 67 -13.51 0.46 -12.95
C VAL A 67 -13.11 -0.44 -14.13
N ARG A 68 -11.81 -0.61 -14.37
CA ARG A 68 -11.29 -1.53 -15.39
C ARG A 68 -11.71 -2.97 -15.13
N ALA A 69 -11.62 -3.43 -13.88
CA ALA A 69 -12.02 -4.78 -13.48
C ALA A 69 -13.49 -5.06 -13.78
N ILE A 70 -14.39 -4.14 -13.39
CA ILE A 70 -15.83 -4.25 -13.65
C ILE A 70 -16.11 -4.21 -15.16
N ALA A 71 -15.52 -3.26 -15.88
CA ALA A 71 -15.72 -3.11 -17.31
C ALA A 71 -15.41 -4.41 -18.07
N HIS A 72 -14.26 -5.01 -17.78
CA HIS A 72 -13.83 -6.24 -18.43
C HIS A 72 -14.63 -7.46 -17.98
N ALA A 73 -14.99 -7.58 -16.70
CA ALA A 73 -15.78 -8.70 -16.20
C ALA A 73 -17.20 -8.72 -16.80
N VAL A 74 -17.84 -7.56 -16.95
CA VAL A 74 -19.15 -7.44 -17.59
C VAL A 74 -19.10 -7.83 -19.08
N GLU A 75 -18.00 -7.49 -19.77
CA GLU A 75 -17.78 -7.88 -21.17
C GLU A 75 -17.32 -9.33 -21.36
N GLN A 76 -16.93 -10.00 -20.27
CA GLN A 76 -16.48 -11.40 -20.25
C GLN A 76 -17.30 -12.21 -19.22
N PRO A 77 -18.59 -12.47 -19.48
CA PRO A 77 -19.43 -13.25 -18.56
C PRO A 77 -18.80 -14.61 -18.21
N GLY A 78 -18.91 -15.00 -16.94
CA GLY A 78 -18.32 -16.24 -16.43
C GLY A 78 -16.83 -16.17 -16.09
N SER A 79 -16.16 -15.03 -16.34
CA SER A 79 -14.81 -14.78 -15.84
C SER A 79 -14.82 -14.43 -14.35
N ILE A 80 -13.67 -14.64 -13.69
CA ILE A 80 -13.45 -14.37 -12.27
C ILE A 80 -12.42 -13.25 -12.15
N ILE A 81 -12.76 -12.17 -11.45
CA ILE A 81 -11.84 -11.05 -11.17
C ILE A 81 -10.76 -11.52 -10.17
N ALA A 82 -9.48 -11.26 -10.48
CA ALA A 82 -8.34 -11.87 -9.79
C ALA A 82 -7.18 -10.89 -9.53
N GLY A 83 -6.25 -11.29 -8.65
CA GLY A 83 -5.03 -10.53 -8.32
C GLY A 83 -5.31 -9.09 -7.91
N PHE A 84 -4.47 -8.15 -8.38
CA PHE A 84 -4.66 -6.71 -8.11
C PHE A 84 -6.02 -6.15 -8.56
N SER A 85 -6.68 -6.75 -9.57
CA SER A 85 -8.03 -6.32 -9.98
C SER A 85 -9.08 -6.62 -8.92
N ALA A 86 -8.97 -7.77 -8.24
CA ALA A 86 -9.84 -8.09 -7.12
C ALA A 86 -9.51 -7.21 -5.90
N LEU A 87 -8.23 -6.94 -5.64
CA LEU A 87 -7.84 -6.02 -4.57
C LEU A 87 -8.40 -4.61 -4.78
N ALA A 88 -8.35 -4.09 -6.01
CA ALA A 88 -8.94 -2.80 -6.37
C ALA A 88 -10.46 -2.81 -6.19
N LEU A 89 -11.12 -3.88 -6.64
CA LEU A 89 -12.56 -4.06 -6.48
C LEU A 89 -12.98 -4.05 -5.00
N TYR A 90 -12.18 -4.64 -4.11
CA TYR A 90 -12.38 -4.60 -2.66
C TYR A 90 -11.95 -3.29 -1.99
N GLY A 91 -11.63 -2.27 -2.78
CA GLY A 91 -11.34 -0.92 -2.30
C GLY A 91 -9.96 -0.77 -1.68
N LEU A 92 -8.96 -1.56 -2.09
CA LEU A 92 -7.58 -1.29 -1.66
C LEU A 92 -7.11 0.06 -2.23
N PRO A 93 -6.79 1.07 -1.39
CA PRO A 93 -6.61 2.44 -1.85
C PRO A 93 -5.26 2.70 -2.52
N TYR A 94 -4.29 1.80 -2.33
CA TYR A 94 -2.92 1.97 -2.81
C TYR A 94 -2.50 0.79 -3.69
N LEU A 95 -1.42 1.00 -4.44
CA LEU A 95 -0.68 -0.04 -5.18
C LEU A 95 -1.42 -0.64 -6.38
N VAL A 96 -2.74 -0.52 -6.50
CA VAL A 96 -3.54 -1.23 -7.52
C VAL A 96 -3.59 -0.54 -8.88
N GLU A 97 -3.47 0.79 -8.91
CA GLU A 97 -3.86 1.58 -10.09
C GLU A 97 -3.02 1.30 -11.34
N GLY A 98 -1.73 1.03 -11.15
CA GLY A 98 -0.82 0.68 -12.24
C GLY A 98 -0.92 -0.75 -12.73
N ALA A 99 -1.65 -1.64 -12.06
CA ALA A 99 -1.62 -3.07 -12.37
C ALA A 99 -2.37 -3.41 -13.66
N ASP A 100 -1.91 -4.43 -14.38
CA ASP A 100 -2.67 -5.05 -15.47
C ASP A 100 -4.03 -5.56 -14.93
N THR A 101 -5.12 -5.29 -15.66
CA THR A 101 -6.41 -5.88 -15.30
C THR A 101 -6.36 -7.39 -15.52
N THR A 102 -6.67 -8.18 -14.50
CA THR A 102 -6.53 -9.64 -14.53
C THR A 102 -7.89 -10.32 -14.30
N LEU A 103 -8.27 -11.16 -15.26
CA LEU A 103 -9.40 -12.07 -15.15
C LEU A 103 -8.92 -13.52 -15.26
N VAL A 104 -9.61 -14.41 -14.57
CA VAL A 104 -9.40 -15.85 -14.67
C VAL A 104 -10.59 -16.50 -15.38
N THR A 105 -10.29 -17.42 -16.29
CA THR A 105 -11.29 -18.28 -16.95
C THR A 105 -10.99 -19.75 -16.68
N THR A 106 -12.03 -20.59 -16.70
CA THR A 106 -11.91 -22.05 -16.58
C THR A 106 -11.63 -22.73 -17.93
N SER A 107 -11.99 -22.07 -19.03
CA SER A 107 -11.79 -22.52 -20.41
C SER A 107 -11.14 -21.42 -21.27
N GLY A 108 -10.68 -21.77 -22.48
CA GLY A 108 -10.06 -20.83 -23.43
C GLY A 108 -8.54 -20.69 -23.31
N HIS A 109 -8.02 -19.58 -23.86
CA HIS A 109 -6.59 -19.29 -23.95
C HIS A 109 -6.17 -18.17 -22.98
N THR A 110 -4.90 -18.21 -22.59
CA THR A 110 -4.27 -17.11 -21.86
C THR A 110 -3.93 -15.97 -22.80
N SER A 111 -4.16 -14.73 -22.37
CA SER A 111 -3.77 -13.52 -23.11
C SER A 111 -3.12 -12.51 -22.18
N VAL A 112 -2.32 -11.61 -22.76
CA VAL A 112 -1.62 -10.55 -22.04
C VAL A 112 -2.42 -9.25 -22.14
N ALA A 113 -2.47 -8.49 -21.03
CA ALA A 113 -3.15 -7.20 -21.00
C ALA A 113 -2.51 -6.13 -21.88
N GLY A 114 -3.34 -5.15 -22.24
CA GLY A 114 -2.97 -3.83 -22.73
C GLY A 114 -3.91 -2.76 -22.16
N ALA A 115 -3.76 -1.51 -22.57
CA ALA A 115 -4.50 -0.38 -21.98
C ALA A 115 -6.03 -0.57 -21.92
N CYS A 116 -6.61 -1.25 -22.92
CA CYS A 116 -8.05 -1.56 -23.01
C CYS A 116 -8.33 -3.07 -23.14
N ARG A 117 -7.39 -3.94 -22.72
CA ARG A 117 -7.51 -5.40 -22.80
C ARG A 117 -7.06 -6.04 -21.49
N PRO A 118 -7.81 -6.97 -20.91
CA PRO A 118 -7.38 -7.64 -19.69
C PRO A 118 -6.37 -8.74 -20.01
N THR A 119 -5.54 -9.06 -19.02
CA THR A 119 -4.80 -10.31 -18.94
C THR A 119 -5.82 -11.40 -18.61
N ILE A 120 -5.94 -12.39 -19.49
CA ILE A 120 -6.73 -13.59 -19.24
C ILE A 120 -5.79 -14.71 -18.78
N ARG A 121 -6.04 -15.25 -17.59
CA ARG A 121 -5.31 -16.39 -17.04
C ARG A 121 -6.25 -17.59 -17.01
N ARG A 122 -5.85 -18.71 -17.63
CA ARG A 122 -6.62 -19.95 -17.50
C ARG A 122 -6.25 -20.66 -16.19
N SER A 123 -7.24 -20.97 -15.37
CA SER A 123 -7.05 -21.85 -14.21
C SER A 123 -7.81 -23.15 -14.40
N ARG A 124 -7.12 -24.28 -14.22
CA ARG A 124 -7.74 -25.61 -14.14
C ARG A 124 -8.13 -26.00 -12.72
N ILE A 125 -7.68 -25.23 -11.73
CA ILE A 125 -7.94 -25.47 -10.32
C ILE A 125 -9.08 -24.56 -9.89
N SER A 126 -10.01 -25.10 -9.11
CA SER A 126 -11.08 -24.33 -8.49
C SER A 126 -10.50 -23.25 -7.58
N LEU A 127 -10.99 -22.02 -7.74
CA LEU A 127 -10.59 -20.89 -6.92
C LEU A 127 -11.66 -20.62 -5.87
N ALA A 128 -11.24 -20.24 -4.67
CA ALA A 128 -12.17 -19.70 -3.69
C ALA A 128 -12.67 -18.34 -4.21
N THR A 129 -13.95 -18.26 -4.56
CA THR A 129 -14.59 -17.06 -5.10
C THR A 129 -15.69 -16.55 -4.19
N TRP A 130 -15.97 -15.27 -4.32
CA TRP A 130 -17.14 -14.58 -3.82
C TRP A 130 -17.95 -14.04 -4.99
N THR A 131 -19.24 -13.90 -4.76
CA THR A 131 -20.13 -13.12 -5.61
C THR A 131 -20.13 -11.69 -5.09
N VAL A 132 -20.01 -10.73 -5.99
CA VAL A 132 -20.15 -9.30 -5.69
C VAL A 132 -21.14 -8.70 -6.67
N THR A 133 -21.93 -7.74 -6.21
CA THR A 133 -22.93 -7.07 -7.05
C THR A 133 -22.49 -5.65 -7.35
N HIS A 134 -22.57 -5.23 -8.61
CA HIS A 134 -22.35 -3.85 -9.02
C HIS A 134 -23.53 -3.39 -9.87
N ARG A 135 -24.29 -2.39 -9.40
CA ARG A 135 -25.46 -1.83 -10.10
C ARG A 135 -26.41 -2.91 -10.61
N GLY A 136 -26.70 -3.90 -9.76
CA GLY A 136 -27.57 -5.04 -10.06
C GLY A 136 -26.94 -6.18 -10.87
N VAL A 137 -25.70 -6.03 -11.36
CA VAL A 137 -24.98 -7.09 -12.08
C VAL A 137 -24.17 -7.92 -11.09
N SER A 138 -24.38 -9.23 -11.09
CA SER A 138 -23.58 -10.18 -10.29
C SER A 138 -22.28 -10.55 -11.02
N LEU A 139 -21.16 -10.37 -10.33
CA LEU A 139 -19.81 -10.66 -10.80
C LEU A 139 -19.14 -11.66 -9.86
N GLN A 140 -18.20 -12.44 -10.38
CA GLN A 140 -17.36 -13.34 -9.59
C GLN A 140 -15.99 -12.73 -9.36
N ALA A 141 -15.49 -12.79 -8.13
CA ALA A 141 -14.15 -12.36 -7.77
C ALA A 141 -13.52 -13.38 -6.82
N VAL A 142 -12.20 -13.55 -6.86
CA VAL A 142 -11.51 -14.40 -5.87
C VAL A 142 -11.62 -13.79 -4.47
N THR A 143 -11.66 -14.61 -3.42
CA THR A 143 -11.69 -14.10 -2.02
C THR A 143 -10.54 -13.11 -1.74
N PRO A 144 -10.67 -12.17 -0.79
CA PRO A 144 -9.61 -11.20 -0.48
C PRO A 144 -8.27 -11.85 -0.17
N LEU A 145 -8.25 -12.92 0.63
CA LEU A 145 -7.02 -13.67 0.91
C LEU A 145 -6.41 -14.28 -0.36
N THR A 146 -7.24 -14.84 -1.25
CA THR A 146 -6.75 -15.38 -2.53
C THR A 146 -6.22 -14.28 -3.45
N ALA A 147 -6.87 -13.11 -3.48
CA ALA A 147 -6.40 -11.94 -4.22
C ALA A 147 -5.02 -11.48 -3.73
N VAL A 148 -4.80 -11.44 -2.42
CA VAL A 148 -3.50 -11.10 -1.81
C VAL A 148 -2.42 -12.09 -2.24
N ILE A 149 -2.69 -13.40 -2.18
CA ILE A 149 -1.72 -14.42 -2.62
C ILE A 149 -1.37 -14.26 -4.11
N GLN A 150 -2.38 -14.06 -4.96
CA GLN A 150 -2.15 -13.86 -6.39
C GLN A 150 -1.35 -12.57 -6.67
N ALA A 151 -1.65 -11.49 -5.95
CA ALA A 151 -0.92 -10.23 -6.07
C ALA A 151 0.53 -10.36 -5.58
N LEU A 152 0.80 -11.10 -4.50
CA LEU A 152 2.17 -11.39 -4.04
C LEU A 152 2.95 -12.21 -5.09
N VAL A 153 2.31 -13.17 -5.76
CA VAL A 153 2.92 -13.89 -6.89
C VAL A 153 3.26 -12.92 -8.03
N GLN A 154 2.35 -12.00 -8.37
CA GLN A 154 2.58 -10.99 -9.41
C GLN A 154 3.75 -10.06 -9.03
N VAL A 155 3.85 -9.63 -7.78
CA VAL A 155 4.99 -8.85 -7.27
C VAL A 155 6.29 -9.63 -7.38
N LYS A 156 6.32 -10.89 -6.92
CA LYS A 156 7.53 -11.71 -6.93
C LYS A 156 8.03 -12.01 -8.35
N ARG A 157 7.12 -12.09 -9.32
CA ARG A 157 7.43 -12.29 -10.75
C ARG A 157 7.75 -11.00 -11.50
N GLY A 158 7.60 -9.84 -10.86
CA GLY A 158 7.75 -8.55 -11.52
C GLY A 158 6.66 -8.25 -12.55
N GLU A 159 5.49 -8.88 -12.44
CA GLU A 159 4.34 -8.62 -13.32
C GLU A 159 3.65 -7.29 -12.98
N HIS A 160 3.78 -6.82 -11.74
CA HIS A 160 3.32 -5.51 -11.31
C HIS A 160 4.35 -4.85 -10.40
N LEU A 161 4.69 -3.59 -10.69
CA LEU A 161 5.79 -2.88 -10.06
C LEU A 161 5.36 -1.42 -9.80
N TRP A 162 5.89 -0.88 -8.71
CA TRP A 162 5.81 0.55 -8.37
C TRP A 162 7.14 1.01 -7.76
N ARG A 163 7.31 2.32 -7.59
CA ARG A 163 8.50 2.88 -6.95
C ARG A 163 8.58 2.45 -5.50
N THR A 164 9.75 1.99 -5.09
CA THR A 164 10.12 1.79 -3.69
C THR A 164 11.42 2.52 -3.39
N VAL A 165 11.70 2.77 -2.12
CA VAL A 165 13.03 3.15 -1.65
C VAL A 165 13.95 1.93 -1.55
N THR A 166 15.26 2.17 -1.56
CA THR A 166 16.25 1.15 -1.23
C THR A 166 16.34 1.03 0.29
N VAL A 167 16.13 -0.17 0.82
CA VAL A 167 16.29 -0.47 2.24
C VAL A 167 17.41 -1.49 2.39
N GLU A 168 18.34 -1.23 3.30
CA GLU A 168 19.45 -2.15 3.58
C GLU A 168 18.94 -3.54 3.94
N GLY A 169 19.51 -4.57 3.31
CA GLY A 169 19.14 -5.97 3.55
C GLY A 169 17.83 -6.42 2.91
N LEU A 170 17.12 -5.57 2.16
CA LEU A 170 15.87 -5.92 1.46
C LEU A 170 15.97 -5.69 -0.06
N ALA A 171 15.54 -6.68 -0.83
CA ALA A 171 15.38 -6.54 -2.27
C ALA A 171 14.12 -5.70 -2.61
N PRO A 172 14.08 -5.00 -3.75
CA PRO A 172 12.93 -4.17 -4.12
C PRO A 172 11.59 -4.92 -4.15
N GLU A 173 11.56 -6.18 -4.59
CA GLU A 173 10.35 -7.00 -4.57
C GLU A 173 9.91 -7.39 -3.15
N GLU A 174 10.84 -7.48 -2.19
CA GLU A 174 10.53 -7.73 -0.79
C GLU A 174 9.87 -6.49 -0.18
N VAL A 175 10.38 -5.29 -0.46
CA VAL A 175 9.77 -4.02 -0.01
C VAL A 175 8.34 -3.89 -0.55
N ARG A 176 8.12 -4.20 -1.84
CA ARG A 176 6.77 -4.23 -2.43
C ARG A 176 5.86 -5.27 -1.78
N GLY A 177 6.39 -6.46 -1.52
CA GLY A 177 5.68 -7.52 -0.81
C GLY A 177 5.23 -7.06 0.58
N ILE A 178 6.12 -6.40 1.33
CA ILE A 178 5.84 -5.87 2.67
C ILE A 178 4.74 -4.79 2.59
N GLN A 179 4.85 -3.82 1.68
CA GLN A 179 3.81 -2.79 1.49
C GLN A 179 2.44 -3.39 1.18
N LEU A 180 2.39 -4.43 0.33
CA LEU A 180 1.14 -5.11 -0.01
C LEU A 180 0.56 -5.88 1.20
N VAL A 181 1.41 -6.56 1.98
CA VAL A 181 0.97 -7.28 3.19
C VAL A 181 0.50 -6.29 4.26
N ASP A 182 1.22 -5.18 4.47
CA ASP A 182 0.83 -4.13 5.42
C ASP A 182 -0.55 -3.58 5.08
N CYS A 183 -0.80 -3.26 3.80
CA CYS A 183 -2.11 -2.84 3.32
C CYS A 183 -3.20 -3.90 3.59
N ALA A 184 -2.97 -5.17 3.24
CA ALA A 184 -3.95 -6.24 3.45
C ALA A 184 -4.28 -6.44 4.94
N ARG A 185 -3.27 -6.34 5.81
CA ARG A 185 -3.43 -6.39 7.27
C ARG A 185 -4.22 -5.20 7.77
N ARG A 186 -3.85 -3.98 7.35
CA ARG A 186 -4.43 -2.72 7.82
C ARG A 186 -5.89 -2.56 7.42
N PHE A 187 -6.20 -2.77 6.14
CA PHE A 187 -7.52 -2.47 5.59
C PHE A 187 -8.55 -3.58 5.81
N TRP A 188 -8.10 -4.85 5.87
CA TRP A 188 -9.00 -6.01 5.92
C TRP A 188 -8.71 -6.99 7.05
N GLY A 189 -7.76 -6.71 7.95
CA GLY A 189 -7.47 -7.57 9.10
C GLY A 189 -6.91 -8.95 8.73
N ILE A 190 -6.40 -9.13 7.50
CA ILE A 190 -5.83 -10.41 7.05
C ILE A 190 -4.55 -10.67 7.84
N THR A 191 -4.46 -11.82 8.52
CA THR A 191 -3.34 -12.11 9.43
C THR A 191 -2.14 -12.73 8.70
N PRO A 192 -0.90 -12.54 9.21
CA PRO A 192 0.28 -13.21 8.65
C PRO A 192 0.16 -14.74 8.57
N SER A 193 -0.47 -15.37 9.57
CA SER A 193 -0.69 -16.82 9.59
C SER A 193 -1.64 -17.28 8.49
N SER A 194 -2.70 -16.52 8.20
CA SER A 194 -3.63 -16.81 7.10
C SER A 194 -2.94 -16.72 5.73
N ILE A 195 -2.08 -15.70 5.55
CA ILE A 195 -1.25 -15.53 4.34
C ILE A 195 -0.28 -16.71 4.19
N ALA A 196 0.48 -17.04 5.23
CA ALA A 196 1.43 -18.15 5.21
C ALA A 196 0.76 -19.48 4.85
N LYS A 197 -0.43 -19.76 5.44
CA LYS A 197 -1.21 -20.96 5.14
C LYS A 197 -1.69 -20.98 3.69
N ALA A 198 -2.24 -19.87 3.19
CA ALA A 198 -2.80 -19.78 1.84
C ALA A 198 -1.73 -19.76 0.74
N ALA A 199 -0.52 -19.26 1.06
CA ALA A 199 0.61 -19.17 0.14
C ALA A 199 1.37 -20.48 -0.06
N ARG A 200 1.09 -21.51 0.75
CA ARG A 200 1.82 -22.79 0.72
C ARG A 200 1.84 -23.38 -0.69
N HIS A 201 3.03 -23.76 -1.16
CA HIS A 201 3.30 -24.29 -2.50
C HIS A 201 2.98 -23.33 -3.67
N LYS A 202 2.71 -22.04 -3.39
CA LYS A 202 2.41 -21.03 -4.42
C LYS A 202 3.48 -19.93 -4.48
N ILE A 203 4.17 -19.68 -3.37
CA ILE A 203 5.20 -18.65 -3.21
C ILE A 203 6.41 -19.30 -2.55
N ASP A 204 7.61 -18.84 -2.91
CA ASP A 204 8.84 -19.22 -2.23
C ASP A 204 8.75 -18.92 -0.71
N ALA A 205 9.04 -19.93 0.11
CA ALA A 205 8.84 -19.87 1.55
C ALA A 205 9.81 -18.91 2.23
N THR A 206 11.05 -18.84 1.75
CA THR A 206 12.10 -17.96 2.30
C THR A 206 11.76 -16.49 2.06
N TRP A 207 11.40 -16.16 0.82
CA TRP A 207 10.95 -14.83 0.45
C TRP A 207 9.71 -14.42 1.25
N LEU A 208 8.70 -15.31 1.34
CA LEU A 208 7.47 -15.00 2.07
C LEU A 208 7.74 -14.82 3.56
N HIS A 209 8.56 -15.67 4.18
CA HIS A 209 8.93 -15.52 5.58
C HIS A 209 9.55 -14.15 5.84
N LYS A 210 10.45 -13.69 4.98
CA LYS A 210 11.07 -12.37 5.10
C LYS A 210 10.05 -11.24 4.97
N VAL A 211 9.17 -11.30 3.96
CA VAL A 211 8.07 -10.33 3.79
C VAL A 211 7.18 -10.28 5.03
N LEU A 212 6.74 -11.42 5.55
CA LEU A 212 5.87 -11.49 6.72
C LEU A 212 6.57 -10.98 7.98
N ARG A 213 7.84 -11.35 8.18
CA ARG A 213 8.66 -10.91 9.33
C ARG A 213 8.79 -9.40 9.41
N HIS A 214 8.91 -8.73 8.27
CA HIS A 214 9.05 -7.27 8.21
C HIS A 214 7.72 -6.53 8.04
N SER A 215 6.58 -7.23 8.01
CA SER A 215 5.28 -6.59 7.86
C SER A 215 4.74 -6.05 9.18
N SER A 216 3.94 -4.98 9.10
CA SER A 216 3.19 -4.38 10.21
C SER A 216 1.72 -4.18 9.82
N VAL A 217 0.83 -4.15 10.81
CA VAL A 217 -0.58 -3.79 10.61
C VAL A 217 -0.83 -2.29 10.83
N LEU A 218 0.19 -1.56 11.28
CA LEU A 218 0.06 -0.20 11.79
C LEU A 218 0.34 0.88 10.75
N ALA A 219 0.94 0.54 9.60
CA ALA A 219 1.15 1.48 8.52
C ALA A 219 -0.18 1.79 7.80
N ASP A 220 -0.56 3.07 7.75
CA ASP A 220 -1.75 3.56 7.05
C ASP A 220 -1.50 3.74 5.54
N SER A 221 -0.24 3.86 5.13
CA SER A 221 0.16 4.05 3.74
C SER A 221 1.44 3.29 3.37
N PRO A 222 1.67 2.98 2.08
CA PRO A 222 2.94 2.38 1.64
C PRO A 222 4.17 3.24 1.97
N LYS A 223 4.01 4.55 2.14
CA LYS A 223 5.11 5.46 2.51
C LYS A 223 5.47 5.35 3.98
N GLU A 224 4.51 5.14 4.86
CA GLU A 224 4.81 4.81 6.26
C GLU A 224 5.52 3.47 6.39
N THR A 225 5.13 2.46 5.60
CA THR A 225 5.91 1.21 5.50
C THR A 225 7.36 1.48 5.12
N GLU A 226 7.61 2.34 4.12
CA GLU A 226 8.99 2.69 3.72
C GLU A 226 9.74 3.39 4.85
N MET A 227 9.13 4.39 5.49
CA MET A 227 9.75 5.12 6.61
C MET A 227 10.10 4.16 7.75
N ARG A 228 9.18 3.27 8.12
CA ARG A 228 9.38 2.24 9.14
C ARG A 228 10.56 1.34 8.82
N LEU A 229 10.63 0.83 7.60
CA LEU A 229 11.72 -0.06 7.17
C LEU A 229 13.07 0.66 7.16
N LEU A 230 13.10 1.92 6.71
CA LEU A 230 14.32 2.74 6.70
C LEU A 230 14.82 3.05 8.12
N VAL A 231 13.93 3.51 9.00
CA VAL A 231 14.28 3.82 10.40
C VAL A 231 14.70 2.56 11.15
N ALA A 232 14.02 1.42 10.93
CA ALA A 232 14.41 0.15 11.53
C ALA A 232 15.79 -0.33 11.07
N ALA A 233 16.08 -0.23 9.77
CA ALA A 233 17.41 -0.55 9.25
C ALA A 233 18.49 0.35 9.86
N LEU A 234 18.24 1.66 9.92
CA LEU A 234 19.14 2.63 10.53
C LEU A 234 19.38 2.32 12.02
N ALA A 235 18.32 2.20 12.82
CA ALA A 235 18.40 1.91 14.25
C ALA A 235 19.17 0.63 14.56
N ASN A 236 18.98 -0.43 13.75
CA ASN A 236 19.70 -1.68 13.89
C ASN A 236 21.23 -1.52 13.78
N ARG A 237 21.73 -0.63 12.89
CA ARG A 237 23.18 -0.31 12.80
C ARG A 237 23.72 0.28 14.10
N TYR A 238 22.87 0.99 14.83
CA TYR A 238 23.21 1.63 16.10
C TYR A 238 22.85 0.77 17.32
N GLY A 239 22.34 -0.45 17.13
CA GLY A 239 21.92 -1.35 18.21
C GLY A 239 20.72 -0.81 19.01
N CYS A 240 19.90 0.01 18.37
CA CYS A 240 18.68 0.57 18.96
C CYS A 240 17.44 -0.14 18.39
N THR A 241 16.34 -0.10 19.14
CA THR A 241 15.06 -0.65 18.73
C THR A 241 14.15 0.44 18.16
N VAL A 242 13.19 0.03 17.31
CA VAL A 242 12.15 0.90 16.79
C VAL A 242 10.82 0.35 17.22
N GLU A 243 10.01 1.21 17.83
CA GLU A 243 8.63 0.92 18.20
C GLU A 243 7.68 1.72 17.32
N GLU A 244 6.55 1.11 16.95
CA GLU A 244 5.50 1.76 16.16
C GLU A 244 4.38 2.24 17.07
N GLN A 245 3.73 3.36 16.73
CA GLN A 245 2.52 3.85 17.40
C GLN A 245 2.71 4.08 18.91
N VAL A 246 3.78 4.78 19.30
CA VAL A 246 4.14 5.02 20.71
C VAL A 246 3.39 6.23 21.28
N PRO A 247 2.56 6.07 22.32
CA PRO A 247 1.79 7.17 22.88
C PRO A 247 2.65 8.08 23.77
N LEU A 248 2.60 9.39 23.52
CA LEU A 248 3.06 10.40 24.47
C LEU A 248 1.93 10.80 25.40
N ARG A 249 2.08 10.49 26.69
CA ARG A 249 1.17 10.95 27.75
C ARG A 249 1.84 11.99 28.65
N VAL A 250 1.08 13.00 29.06
CA VAL A 250 1.49 13.99 30.07
C VAL A 250 0.43 13.96 31.19
N GLY A 251 0.80 13.39 32.34
CA GLY A 251 -0.20 12.93 33.30
C GLY A 251 -1.12 11.89 32.66
N ASP A 252 -2.42 12.02 32.86
CA ASP A 252 -3.43 11.13 32.26
C ASP A 252 -3.83 11.50 30.83
N GLN A 253 -3.33 12.63 30.31
CA GLN A 253 -3.71 13.12 28.98
C GLN A 253 -2.83 12.50 27.88
N LEU A 254 -3.45 11.85 26.89
CA LEU A 254 -2.80 11.50 25.63
C LEU A 254 -2.56 12.78 24.80
N VAL A 255 -1.29 13.11 24.57
CA VAL A 255 -0.88 14.30 23.80
C VAL A 255 -0.86 13.99 22.31
N THR A 256 -0.17 12.92 21.94
CA THR A 256 -0.04 12.43 20.56
C THR A 256 0.38 10.96 20.58
N VAL A 257 0.32 10.31 19.43
CA VAL A 257 0.96 9.02 19.18
C VAL A 257 2.05 9.26 18.12
N PHE A 258 3.25 8.77 18.36
CA PHE A 258 4.34 8.82 17.38
C PHE A 258 4.19 7.68 16.41
N ASP A 259 4.37 7.93 15.11
CA ASP A 259 4.31 6.87 14.11
C ASP A 259 5.39 5.84 14.37
N LEU A 260 6.61 6.31 14.66
CA LEU A 260 7.72 5.50 15.13
C LEU A 260 8.44 6.19 16.28
N ALA A 261 9.11 5.41 17.13
CA ALA A 261 10.00 5.93 18.16
C ALA A 261 11.25 5.06 18.28
N ILE A 262 12.36 5.68 18.71
CA ILE A 262 13.55 5.02 19.22
C ILE A 262 13.64 5.38 20.70
N PRO A 263 13.01 4.58 21.59
CA PRO A 263 12.83 4.95 23.00
C PRO A 263 14.15 5.16 23.76
N GLU A 264 15.18 4.40 23.44
CA GLU A 264 16.50 4.45 24.10
C GLU A 264 17.15 5.83 23.96
N LEU A 265 16.86 6.53 22.87
CA LEU A 265 17.39 7.85 22.55
C LEU A 265 16.34 8.95 22.65
N LYS A 266 15.10 8.60 23.00
CA LYS A 266 13.93 9.49 22.97
C LYS A 266 13.78 10.24 21.65
N ILE A 267 13.97 9.56 20.53
CA ILE A 267 13.70 10.12 19.19
C ILE A 267 12.28 9.70 18.78
N ALA A 268 11.44 10.66 18.43
CA ALA A 268 10.06 10.43 18.00
C ALA A 268 9.89 10.83 16.54
N VAL A 269 9.51 9.90 15.68
CA VAL A 269 9.33 10.12 14.25
C VAL A 269 7.84 10.30 13.95
N MET A 270 7.52 11.35 13.19
CA MET A 270 6.15 11.68 12.78
C MET A 270 6.10 11.87 11.26
N TYR A 271 5.24 11.11 10.58
CA TYR A 271 5.03 11.18 9.15
C TYR A 271 3.75 11.97 8.84
N ASP A 272 3.93 13.19 8.35
CA ASP A 272 2.83 14.02 7.87
C ASP A 272 2.46 13.60 6.44
N GLY A 273 1.37 12.83 6.35
CA GLY A 273 0.71 12.54 5.09
C GLY A 273 0.29 13.83 4.36
N ALA A 274 0.08 13.76 3.04
CA ALA A 274 -0.34 14.91 2.26
C ALA A 274 -1.75 15.36 2.67
N HIS A 275 -1.84 16.28 3.62
CA HIS A 275 -3.07 16.92 4.07
C HIS A 275 -2.99 18.42 3.83
N HIS A 276 -4.09 18.98 3.32
CA HIS A 276 -4.26 20.43 3.19
C HIS A 276 -4.22 21.04 4.60
N SER A 277 -3.10 21.68 4.93
CA SER A 277 -2.85 22.21 6.28
C SER A 277 -3.70 23.45 6.55
N ASP A 278 -4.72 23.29 7.39
CA ASP A 278 -5.47 24.40 7.95
C ASP A 278 -4.70 25.04 9.13
N TYR A 279 -4.91 26.33 9.37
CA TYR A 279 -4.26 27.13 10.41
C TYR A 279 -4.39 26.50 11.81
N GLN A 280 -5.55 25.92 12.12
CA GLN A 280 -5.79 25.26 13.42
C GLN A 280 -4.87 24.06 13.64
N GLN A 281 -4.53 23.31 12.59
CA GLN A 281 -3.65 22.16 12.67
C GLN A 281 -2.22 22.59 13.03
N ARG A 282 -1.74 23.72 12.49
CA ARG A 282 -0.40 24.26 12.78
C ARG A 282 -0.22 24.64 14.25
N ASN A 283 -1.22 25.30 14.84
CA ASN A 283 -1.17 25.68 16.26
C ASN A 283 -1.16 24.45 17.18
N LYS A 284 -1.97 23.43 16.83
CA LYS A 284 -1.99 22.15 17.56
C LYS A 284 -0.63 21.44 17.46
N ASP A 285 -0.04 21.36 16.27
CA ASP A 285 1.26 20.74 16.04
C ASP A 285 2.40 21.43 16.80
N SER A 286 2.34 22.75 16.88
CA SER A 286 3.30 23.54 17.66
C SER A 286 3.20 23.21 19.16
N SER A 287 1.97 23.11 19.69
CA SER A 287 1.75 22.71 21.10
C SER A 287 2.23 21.29 21.39
N ILE A 288 1.96 20.34 20.49
CA ILE A 288 2.43 18.95 20.60
C ILE A 288 3.97 18.91 20.65
N THR A 289 4.63 19.65 19.76
CA THR A 289 6.09 19.73 19.67
C THR A 289 6.72 20.23 20.98
N LEU A 290 6.18 21.30 21.57
CA LEU A 290 6.65 21.81 22.86
C LEU A 290 6.47 20.80 24.00
N LYS A 291 5.36 20.06 24.00
CA LYS A 291 5.11 19.00 24.98
C LYS A 291 6.08 17.82 24.82
N MET A 292 6.42 17.43 23.59
CA MET A 292 7.43 16.40 23.31
C MET A 292 8.79 16.80 23.89
N ILE A 293 9.26 18.00 23.55
CA ILE A 293 10.56 18.52 24.01
C ILE A 293 10.60 18.58 25.54
N ARG A 294 9.52 19.04 26.18
CA ARG A 294 9.42 19.10 27.64
C ARG A 294 9.47 17.72 28.32
N GLN A 295 9.08 16.67 27.62
CA GLN A 295 9.19 15.26 28.08
C GLN A 295 10.53 14.61 27.67
N GLY A 296 11.43 15.39 27.07
CA GLY A 296 12.76 14.97 26.63
C GLY A 296 12.77 14.20 25.32
N TRP A 297 11.70 14.28 24.53
CA TRP A 297 11.64 13.70 23.20
C TRP A 297 12.13 14.68 22.14
N THR A 298 12.94 14.18 21.20
CA THR A 298 13.35 14.92 20.00
C THR A 298 12.42 14.57 18.84
N PRO A 299 11.60 15.52 18.35
CA PRO A 299 10.73 15.30 17.20
C PRO A 299 11.52 15.25 15.89
N ALA A 300 11.31 14.21 15.09
CA ALA A 300 11.79 14.05 13.72
C ALA A 300 10.58 13.92 12.80
N ARG A 301 10.04 15.07 12.36
CA ARG A 301 8.81 15.15 11.57
C ARG A 301 9.16 15.28 10.09
N CYS A 302 8.49 14.51 9.22
CA CYS A 302 8.73 14.55 7.79
C CYS A 302 7.48 14.29 6.96
N SER A 303 7.56 14.65 5.68
CA SER A 303 6.59 14.28 4.66
C SER A 303 7.24 13.35 3.65
N ALA A 304 6.49 12.94 2.61
CA ALA A 304 7.07 12.19 1.49
C ALA A 304 8.29 12.89 0.85
N ALA A 305 8.32 14.23 0.85
CA ALA A 305 9.40 15.01 0.22
C ALA A 305 10.65 15.10 1.09
N THR A 306 10.49 15.20 2.42
CA THR A 306 11.59 15.41 3.38
C THR A 306 12.01 14.13 4.13
N MET A 307 11.54 12.97 3.66
CA MET A 307 11.77 11.68 4.32
C MET A 307 13.27 11.36 4.51
N PHE A 308 14.10 11.65 3.50
CA PHE A 308 15.56 11.39 3.59
C PHE A 308 16.29 12.41 4.47
N GLU A 309 15.87 13.67 4.48
CA GLU A 309 16.40 14.68 5.41
C GLU A 309 16.12 14.27 6.86
N CYS A 310 14.93 13.72 7.12
CA CYS A 310 14.56 13.18 8.43
C CYS A 310 15.43 11.99 8.84
N LEU A 311 15.77 11.09 7.90
CA LEU A 311 16.71 10.01 8.19
C LEU A 311 18.10 10.53 8.55
N THR A 312 18.59 11.54 7.84
CA THR A 312 19.87 12.20 8.17
C THR A 312 19.83 12.76 9.59
N LEU A 313 18.77 13.49 9.95
CA LEU A 313 18.59 14.01 11.31
C LEU A 313 18.58 12.88 12.36
N ILE A 314 17.84 11.79 12.10
CA ILE A 314 17.79 10.64 13.02
C ILE A 314 19.18 10.04 13.21
N GLU A 315 19.95 9.89 12.14
CA GLU A 315 21.31 9.36 12.19
C GLU A 315 22.26 10.27 12.99
N GLU A 316 22.21 11.58 12.78
CA GLU A 316 22.98 12.56 13.55
C GLU A 316 22.65 12.46 15.05
N LEU A 317 21.37 12.42 15.40
CA LEU A 317 20.92 12.26 16.79
C LEU A 317 21.39 10.93 17.41
N MET A 318 21.43 9.84 16.63
CA MET A 318 21.96 8.56 17.09
C MET A 318 23.47 8.62 17.38
N GLN A 319 24.24 9.31 16.54
CA GLN A 319 25.67 9.51 16.75
C GLN A 319 25.95 10.31 18.02
N GLU A 320 25.26 11.44 18.22
CA GLU A 320 25.37 12.25 19.43
C GLU A 320 24.97 11.48 20.70
N GLY A 321 23.87 10.72 20.62
CA GLY A 321 23.39 9.89 21.71
C GLY A 321 24.42 8.86 22.16
N ARG A 322 25.12 8.21 21.21
CA ARG A 322 26.21 7.28 21.53
C ARG A 322 27.39 7.95 22.22
N VAL A 323 27.80 9.15 21.77
CA VAL A 323 28.88 9.90 22.42
C VAL A 323 28.54 10.23 23.87
N ARG A 324 27.30 10.64 24.14
CA ARG A 324 26.81 10.91 25.51
C ARG A 324 26.78 9.66 26.39
N VAL A 325 26.45 8.50 25.83
CA VAL A 325 26.46 7.22 26.57
C VAL A 325 27.89 6.74 26.86
N GLN A 326 28.83 6.89 25.92
CA GLN A 326 30.23 6.51 26.12
C GLN A 326 30.94 7.40 27.14
N THR A 327 30.74 8.73 27.07
CA THR A 327 31.31 9.68 28.04
C THR A 327 30.81 9.47 29.47
N ARG A 328 29.55 9.03 29.65
CA ARG A 328 29.02 8.65 30.98
C ARG A 328 29.56 7.32 31.53
N LYS A 329 30.12 6.45 30.69
CA LYS A 329 30.67 5.14 31.10
C LYS A 329 32.13 5.21 31.53
N VAL A 330 32.82 6.34 31.38
CA VAL A 330 34.13 6.57 32.00
C VAL A 330 33.86 7.13 33.40
N PRO A 331 34.04 6.35 34.48
CA PRO A 331 34.00 6.95 35.81
C PRO A 331 35.16 7.94 35.86
N ASN A 332 34.92 9.14 36.41
CA ASN A 332 36.00 9.98 36.90
C ASN A 332 36.75 9.21 37.99
N GLY A 333 37.72 8.41 37.58
CA GLY A 333 38.73 7.83 38.46
C GLY A 333 39.65 8.96 38.87
N PHE A 334 39.44 9.45 40.10
CA PHE A 334 40.50 10.04 40.90
C PHE A 334 41.38 8.93 41.47
#